data_AF-A0A538RIC7-F1
#
_entry.id   AF-A0A538RIC7-F1
#
_cell.length_a   1.000
_cell.length_b   1.000
_cell.length_c   1.000
_cell.angle_alpha   90.00
_cell.angle_beta   90.00
_cell.angle_gamma   90.00
#
_symmetry.space_group_name_H-M   'P 1'
#
loop_
_entity.id
_entity.type
_entity.pdbx_description
1 polymer ?
#
loop_
_entity_poly.entity_id
_entity_poly.type
_entity_poly.pdbx_seq_one_letter_code
_entity_poly.pdbx_strand_id
1 'polypeptide(L)'
;MTGEPHPAGPAPLLAPHQAAVLLDEVIYEQVLACIDLDALHQLEQSLTMTVADFESDADRAADLAKALVDRALLRLPDDVRRYLHVVGSPFAGCELCDDEAGQAARPAATGGASSRRPNRLRS
;
A
#
# COMPACT_ATOMS: atom_id res chain seq x y z
N MET A 1 4.75 -34.95 25.16
CA MET A 1 3.84 -34.05 24.44
C MET A 1 4.25 -34.10 22.97
N THR A 2 3.67 -35.03 22.22
CA THR A 2 3.89 -35.24 20.80
C THR A 2 2.95 -34.34 20.02
N GLY A 3 3.48 -33.32 19.33
CA GLY A 3 2.71 -32.51 18.41
C GLY A 3 2.37 -33.33 17.18
N GLU A 4 1.09 -33.64 16.99
CA GLU A 4 0.62 -34.26 15.76
C GLU A 4 0.74 -33.27 14.59
N PRO A 5 1.23 -33.70 13.41
CA PRO A 5 1.29 -32.85 12.24
C PRO A 5 -0.13 -32.52 11.79
N HIS A 6 -0.43 -31.22 11.70
CA HIS A 6 -1.71 -30.72 11.19
C HIS A 6 -1.94 -31.31 9.79
N PRO A 7 -3.11 -31.92 9.51
CA PRO A 7 -3.38 -32.47 8.18
C PRO A 7 -3.24 -31.35 7.16
N ALA A 8 -2.44 -31.59 6.12
CA ALA A 8 -2.27 -30.65 5.03
C ALA A 8 -3.66 -30.34 4.46
N GLY A 9 -4.12 -29.11 4.71
CA GLY A 9 -5.41 -28.64 4.24
C GLY A 9 -5.50 -28.75 2.71
N PRO A 10 -6.73 -28.74 2.15
CA PRO A 10 -6.92 -28.77 0.71
C PRO A 10 -6.08 -27.67 0.04
N ALA A 11 -5.46 -28.02 -1.09
CA ALA A 11 -4.66 -27.08 -1.86
C ALA A 11 -5.50 -25.84 -2.19
N PRO A 12 -4.94 -24.62 -2.04
CA PRO A 12 -5.68 -23.40 -2.30
C PRO A 12 -6.24 -23.41 -3.73
N LEU A 13 -7.51 -23.05 -3.86
CA LEU A 13 -8.25 -23.05 -5.13
C LEU A 13 -7.65 -22.08 -6.16
N LEU A 14 -6.87 -21.11 -5.70
CA LEU A 14 -6.19 -20.12 -6.52
C LEU A 14 -4.69 -20.22 -6.30
N ALA A 15 -3.94 -20.14 -7.38
CA ALA A 15 -2.52 -19.90 -7.29
C ALA A 15 -2.27 -18.49 -6.73
N PRO A 16 -1.18 -18.25 -5.98
CA PRO A 16 -0.93 -16.96 -5.33
C PRO A 16 -0.96 -15.75 -6.28
N HIS A 17 -0.50 -15.93 -7.52
CA HIS A 17 -0.53 -14.87 -8.53
C HIS A 17 -1.96 -14.51 -8.98
N GLN A 18 -2.88 -15.47 -9.02
CA GLN A 18 -4.28 -15.22 -9.39
C GLN A 18 -5.00 -14.48 -8.26
N ALA A 19 -4.72 -14.87 -7.02
CA ALA A 19 -5.25 -14.19 -5.85
C ALA A 19 -4.78 -12.72 -5.77
N ALA A 20 -3.51 -12.45 -6.11
CA ALA A 20 -2.97 -11.09 -6.13
C ALA A 20 -3.67 -10.18 -7.15
N VAL A 21 -3.94 -10.69 -8.36
CA VAL A 21 -4.65 -9.91 -9.40
C VAL A 21 -6.07 -9.59 -8.97
N LEU A 22 -6.81 -10.58 -8.46
CA LEU A 22 -8.17 -10.35 -7.97
C LEU A 22 -8.20 -9.38 -6.78
N LEU A 23 -7.21 -9.46 -5.91
CA LEU A 23 -7.10 -8.52 -4.78
C LEU A 23 -6.84 -7.09 -5.28
N ASP A 24 -6.00 -6.92 -6.29
CA ASP A 24 -5.73 -5.62 -6.91
C ASP A 24 -7.00 -5.02 -7.52
N GLU A 25 -7.78 -5.81 -8.26
CA GLU A 25 -9.06 -5.39 -8.82
C GLU A 25 -10.07 -4.98 -7.73
N VAL A 26 -10.18 -5.77 -6.66
CA VAL A 26 -11.08 -5.45 -5.54
C VAL A 26 -10.65 -4.17 -4.83
N ILE A 27 -9.35 -3.97 -4.62
CA ILE A 27 -8.82 -2.74 -4.01
C ILE A 27 -9.10 -1.55 -4.93
N TYR A 28 -8.89 -1.69 -6.24
CA TYR A 28 -9.19 -0.65 -7.21
C TYR A 28 -10.66 -0.23 -7.17
N GLU A 29 -11.59 -1.17 -7.17
CA GLU A 29 -13.03 -0.88 -7.07
C GLU A 29 -13.40 -0.20 -5.74
N GLN A 30 -12.79 -0.61 -4.63
CA GLN A 30 -13.02 0.04 -3.33
C GLN A 30 -12.49 1.48 -3.31
N VAL A 31 -11.32 1.72 -3.89
CA VAL A 31 -10.76 3.07 -4.03
C VAL A 31 -11.65 3.91 -4.94
N LEU A 32 -12.13 3.33 -6.05
CA LEU A 32 -13.03 4.02 -6.98
C LEU A 32 -14.35 4.41 -6.30
N ALA A 33 -14.92 3.55 -5.46
CA ALA A 33 -16.12 3.82 -4.69
C ALA A 33 -15.96 4.97 -3.66
N CYS A 34 -14.72 5.31 -3.30
CA CYS A 34 -14.43 6.45 -2.44
C CYS A 34 -14.40 7.79 -3.20
N ILE A 35 -14.45 7.76 -4.54
CA ILE A 35 -14.44 8.94 -5.39
C ILE A 35 -15.87 9.20 -5.88
N ASP A 36 -16.39 10.39 -5.60
CA ASP A 36 -17.69 10.82 -6.11
C ASP A 36 -17.56 11.25 -7.59
N LEU A 37 -17.80 10.30 -8.49
CA LEU A 37 -17.75 10.52 -9.95
C LEU A 37 -18.86 11.44 -10.44
N ASP A 38 -20.03 11.42 -9.81
CA ASP A 38 -21.16 12.27 -10.17
C ASP A 38 -20.83 13.74 -9.84
N ALA A 39 -20.24 14.00 -8.67
CA ALA A 39 -19.76 15.33 -8.29
C ALA A 39 -18.65 15.82 -9.22
N LEU A 40 -17.71 14.95 -9.63
CA LEU A 40 -16.69 15.29 -10.62
C LEU A 40 -17.29 15.67 -11.97
N HIS A 41 -18.30 14.93 -12.44
CA HIS A 41 -18.98 15.23 -13.69
C HIS A 41 -19.74 16.55 -13.61
N GLN A 42 -20.45 16.81 -12.50
CA GLN A 42 -21.13 18.09 -12.28
C GLN A 42 -20.14 19.27 -12.24
N LEU A 43 -18.96 19.07 -11.64
CA LEU A 43 -17.89 20.07 -11.64
C LEU A 43 -17.40 20.37 -13.07
N GLU A 44 -17.16 19.35 -13.88
CA GLU A 44 -16.76 19.52 -15.29
C GLU A 44 -17.81 20.30 -16.09
N GLN A 45 -19.10 19.97 -15.92
CA GLN A 45 -20.20 20.70 -16.55
C GLN A 45 -20.24 22.16 -16.09
N SER A 46 -20.14 22.41 -14.77
CA SER A 46 -20.12 23.76 -14.22
C SER A 46 -18.95 24.59 -14.75
N LEU A 47 -17.77 23.98 -14.87
CA LEU A 47 -16.59 24.61 -15.47
C LEU A 47 -16.80 24.91 -16.94
N THR A 48 -17.38 23.99 -17.70
CA THR A 48 -17.68 24.18 -19.13
C THR A 48 -18.57 25.40 -19.34
N MET A 49 -19.65 25.53 -18.54
CA MET A 49 -20.53 26.70 -18.61
C MET A 49 -19.81 27.99 -18.24
N THR A 50 -18.98 27.95 -17.18
CA THR A 50 -18.19 29.11 -16.75
C THR A 50 -17.18 29.53 -17.82
N VAL A 51 -16.54 28.59 -18.50
CA VAL A 51 -15.56 28.86 -19.57
C VAL A 51 -16.26 29.36 -20.83
N ALA A 52 -17.44 28.83 -21.15
CA ALA A 52 -18.24 29.27 -22.30
C ALA A 52 -18.67 30.75 -22.20
N ASP A 53 -18.73 31.31 -20.98
CA ASP A 53 -18.95 32.75 -20.80
C ASP A 53 -17.76 33.61 -21.28
N PHE A 54 -16.56 33.02 -21.40
CA PHE A 54 -15.33 33.69 -21.85
C PHE A 54 -14.86 33.25 -23.24
N GLU A 55 -15.20 32.03 -23.65
CA GLU A 55 -14.86 31.45 -24.95
C GLU A 55 -16.11 31.37 -25.84
N SER A 56 -16.03 31.96 -27.04
CA SER A 56 -17.16 31.98 -27.98
C SER A 56 -17.45 30.62 -28.63
N ASP A 57 -16.56 29.65 -28.45
CA ASP A 57 -16.64 28.31 -29.03
C ASP A 57 -16.89 27.27 -27.93
N ALA A 58 -18.07 26.66 -27.96
CA ALA A 58 -18.52 25.71 -26.95
C ALA A 58 -17.66 24.44 -26.91
N ASP A 59 -17.16 23.98 -28.06
CA ASP A 59 -16.32 22.77 -28.13
C ASP A 59 -14.97 23.05 -27.46
N ARG A 60 -14.41 24.23 -27.70
CA ARG A 60 -13.16 24.67 -27.04
C ARG A 60 -13.35 24.92 -25.54
N ALA A 61 -14.51 25.41 -25.13
CA ALA A 61 -14.83 25.58 -23.71
C ALA A 61 -14.88 24.24 -22.98
N ALA A 62 -15.49 23.22 -23.58
CA ALA A 62 -15.53 21.86 -23.05
C ALA A 62 -14.14 21.23 -22.97
N ASP A 63 -13.34 21.34 -24.03
CA ASP A 63 -11.95 20.84 -24.05
C ASP A 63 -11.09 21.49 -22.96
N LEU A 64 -11.26 22.80 -22.73
CA LEU A 64 -10.53 23.51 -21.70
C LEU A 64 -10.98 23.10 -20.29
N ALA A 65 -12.28 22.99 -20.04
CA ALA A 65 -12.83 22.53 -18.77
C ALA A 65 -12.32 21.13 -18.42
N LYS A 66 -12.36 20.20 -19.38
CA LYS A 66 -11.79 18.87 -19.25
C LYS A 66 -10.30 18.91 -18.94
N ALA A 67 -9.52 19.70 -19.67
CA ALA A 67 -8.08 19.83 -19.43
C ALA A 67 -7.75 20.38 -18.03
N LEU A 68 -8.60 21.25 -17.47
CA LEU A 68 -8.45 21.75 -16.11
C LEU A 68 -8.72 20.65 -15.07
N VAL A 69 -9.79 19.86 -15.26
CA VAL A 69 -10.12 18.72 -14.40
C VAL A 69 -9.01 17.66 -14.47
N ASP A 70 -8.57 17.27 -15.67
CA ASP A 70 -7.48 16.30 -15.87
C ASP A 70 -6.19 16.75 -15.16
N ARG A 71 -5.84 18.04 -15.26
CA ARG A 71 -4.66 18.59 -14.58
C ARG A 71 -4.81 18.55 -13.05
N ALA A 72 -6.02 18.74 -12.52
CA ALA A 72 -6.27 18.61 -11.10
C ALA A 72 -6.16 17.14 -10.64
N LEU A 73 -6.75 16.21 -11.40
CA LEU A 73 -6.67 14.78 -11.12
C LEU A 73 -5.24 14.24 -11.16
N LEU A 74 -4.39 14.76 -12.05
CA LEU A 74 -2.96 14.39 -12.11
C LEU A 74 -2.18 14.73 -10.83
N ARG A 75 -2.64 15.72 -10.05
CA ARG A 75 -2.00 16.10 -8.77
C ARG A 75 -2.48 15.25 -7.60
N LEU A 76 -3.65 14.64 -7.74
CA LEU A 76 -4.33 13.90 -6.68
C LEU A 76 -3.49 12.77 -6.06
N PRO A 77 -2.77 11.92 -6.82
CA PRO A 77 -1.99 10.83 -6.22
C PRO A 77 -0.92 11.32 -5.24
N ASP A 78 -0.26 12.43 -5.56
CA ASP A 78 0.80 12.99 -4.71
C ASP A 78 0.23 13.58 -3.43
N ASP A 79 -0.92 14.26 -3.53
CA ASP A 79 -1.61 14.84 -2.36
C ASP A 79 -2.21 13.75 -1.47
N VAL A 80 -2.80 12.69 -2.05
CA VAL A 80 -3.31 11.52 -1.31
C VAL A 80 -2.16 10.80 -0.58
N ARG A 81 -1.03 10.54 -1.26
CA ARG A 81 0.15 9.95 -0.63
C ARG A 81 0.65 10.81 0.53
N ARG A 82 0.73 12.13 0.34
CA ARG A 82 1.14 13.06 1.40
C ARG A 82 0.18 12.97 2.59
N TYR A 83 -1.13 12.99 2.36
CA TYR A 83 -2.13 12.90 3.41
C TYR A 83 -2.05 11.57 4.18
N LEU A 84 -1.98 10.44 3.47
CA LEU A 84 -1.86 9.11 4.08
C LEU A 84 -0.54 8.93 4.85
N HIS A 85 0.56 9.50 4.37
CA HIS A 85 1.82 9.50 5.11
C HIS A 85 1.78 10.36 6.37
N VAL A 86 1.06 11.49 6.35
CA VAL A 86 0.92 12.40 7.50
C VAL A 86 0.00 11.82 8.57
N VAL A 87 -1.04 11.08 8.19
CA VAL A 87 -1.96 10.41 9.12
C VAL A 87 -1.30 9.18 9.79
N GLY A 88 -0.12 8.78 9.33
CA GLY A 88 0.69 7.72 9.94
C GLY A 88 0.24 6.33 9.50
N SER A 89 1.22 5.45 9.29
CA SER A 89 0.95 4.02 9.14
C SER A 89 0.32 3.52 10.43
N PRO A 90 -0.81 2.78 10.41
CA PRO A 90 -1.31 2.10 11.60
C PRO A 90 -0.33 1.05 12.15
N PHE A 91 0.74 0.74 11.40
CA PHE A 91 1.84 -0.13 11.79
C PHE A 91 3.10 0.61 12.24
N ALA A 92 3.14 1.94 12.18
CA ALA A 92 4.21 2.73 12.80
C ALA A 92 4.01 2.67 14.33
N GLY A 93 4.61 1.66 14.97
CA GLY A 93 4.42 1.33 16.37
C GLY A 93 3.74 -0.03 16.63
N CYS A 94 3.62 -0.90 15.62
CA CYS A 94 3.24 -2.29 15.87
C CYS A 94 4.43 -3.02 16.52
N GLU A 95 4.42 -3.14 17.85
CA GLU A 95 5.49 -3.79 18.63
C GLU A 95 5.87 -5.19 18.10
N LEU A 96 4.89 -5.94 17.56
CA LEU A 96 5.11 -7.25 16.94
C LEU A 96 5.96 -7.18 15.65
N CYS A 97 5.75 -6.15 14.83
CA CYS A 97 6.53 -5.95 13.59
C CYS A 97 7.95 -5.45 13.88
N ASP A 98 8.09 -4.61 14.92
CA ASP A 98 9.40 -4.12 15.38
C ASP A 98 10.23 -5.26 16.03
N ASP A 99 9.57 -6.17 16.75
CA ASP A 99 10.20 -7.36 17.35
C ASP A 99 10.68 -8.36 16.29
N GLU A 100 9.91 -8.63 15.23
CA GLU A 100 10.32 -9.51 14.14
C GLU A 100 11.50 -8.92 13.33
N ALA A 101 11.46 -7.61 13.04
CA ALA A 101 12.57 -6.92 12.37
C ALA A 101 13.84 -6.91 13.24
N GLY A 102 13.69 -6.70 14.55
CA GLY A 102 14.79 -6.77 15.52
C GLY A 102 15.36 -8.17 15.71
N GLN A 103 14.54 -9.22 15.57
CA GLN A 103 14.96 -10.62 15.67
C GLN A 103 15.60 -11.12 14.38
N ALA A 104 15.16 -10.66 13.20
CA ALA A 104 15.81 -10.95 11.91
C ALA A 104 17.17 -10.26 11.77
N ALA A 105 17.36 -9.09 12.39
CA ALA A 105 18.63 -8.36 12.41
C ALA A 105 19.63 -8.89 13.46
N ARG A 106 19.22 -9.81 14.35
CA ARG A 106 20.12 -10.42 15.32
C ARG A 106 20.92 -11.54 14.65
N PRO A 107 22.25 -11.43 14.51
CA PRO A 107 23.04 -12.55 14.06
C PRO A 107 22.87 -13.69 15.07
N ALA A 108 22.45 -14.86 14.59
CA ALA A 108 22.32 -16.07 15.40
C ALA A 108 23.65 -16.31 16.14
N ALA A 109 23.65 -16.06 17.45
CA ALA A 109 24.73 -16.48 18.31
C ALA A 109 24.73 -18.00 18.32
N THR A 110 25.54 -18.59 17.44
CA THR A 110 25.87 -20.01 17.44
C THR A 110 26.33 -20.41 18.83
N GLY A 111 25.47 -21.17 19.52
CA GLY A 111 25.85 -21.89 20.72
C GLY A 111 26.95 -22.90 20.40
N GLY A 112 28.06 -22.80 21.13
CA GLY A 112 29.14 -23.78 21.13
C GLY A 112 29.64 -23.93 22.55
N ALA A 113 29.50 -25.15 23.07
CA ALA A 113 29.55 -25.49 24.48
C ALA A 113 30.94 -25.46 25.14
N SER A 114 30.90 -25.26 26.45
CA SER A 114 31.87 -25.63 27.48
C SER A 114 32.79 -26.82 27.15
N SER A 115 34.10 -26.68 27.33
CA SER A 115 34.98 -27.79 27.72
C SER A 115 36.22 -27.33 28.49
N ARG A 116 36.60 -28.14 29.48
CA ARG A 116 37.52 -27.86 30.61
C ARG A 116 38.98 -28.25 30.32
N ARG A 117 39.93 -27.46 30.90
CA ARG A 117 41.28 -27.81 31.45
C ARG A 117 42.39 -28.30 30.47
N PRO A 118 43.70 -28.41 30.85
CA PRO A 118 44.39 -28.12 32.13
C PRO A 118 45.75 -27.37 32.08
N ASN A 119 46.16 -26.94 33.29
CA ASN A 119 47.50 -26.79 33.88
C ASN A 119 48.73 -27.34 33.11
N ARG A 120 49.80 -26.55 32.96
CA ARG A 120 51.19 -27.04 32.79
C ARG A 120 52.21 -26.16 33.51
N LEU A 121 52.97 -26.80 34.40
CA LEU A 121 54.23 -26.33 35.00
C LEU A 121 55.30 -26.08 33.92
N ARG A 122 56.17 -25.09 34.16
CA ARG A 122 57.59 -25.01 33.74
C ARG A 122 58.31 -24.14 34.79
N SER A 123 59.14 -24.73 35.65
CA SER A 123 60.61 -24.92 35.49
C SER A 123 61.37 -23.62 35.64
#